data_AF-A0A0M2PWK7-F1
#
_entry.id   AF-A0A0M2PWK7-F1
#
_cell.length_a   1.000
_cell.length_b   1.000
_cell.length_c   1.000
_cell.angle_alpha   90.00
_cell.angle_beta   90.00
_cell.angle_gamma   90.00
#
_symmetry.space_group_name_H-M   'P 1'
#
loop_
_entity.id
_entity.type
_entity.pdbx_description
1 polymer ?
#
loop_
_entity_poly.entity_id
_entity_poly.type
_entity_poly.pdbx_seq_one_letter_code
_entity_poly.pdbx_strand_id
1 'polypeptide(L)'
;MAGRRSGQPQGSEPPLEGQALVKEVCRRIRVARSYWDAHNNRACRREREKALALYHQLTAAEKDQVPQVLRVWLRYRSEKYFGEQNPKPKSAAPKKGKASRRGRSQNQSDNA
;
A
#
# COMPACT_ATOMS: atom_id res chain seq x y z
N MET A 1 -5.10 -43.24 10.83
CA MET A 1 -5.89 -42.16 10.22
C MET A 1 -4.98 -40.95 9.98
N ALA A 2 -4.46 -40.79 8.76
CA ALA A 2 -3.65 -39.62 8.39
C ALA A 2 -4.27 -38.99 7.14
N GLY A 3 -5.09 -37.96 7.34
CA GLY A 3 -5.72 -37.20 6.28
C GLY A 3 -4.66 -36.43 5.48
N ARG A 4 -4.34 -36.93 4.28
CA ARG A 4 -3.49 -36.24 3.30
C ARG A 4 -4.21 -34.96 2.89
N ARG A 5 -3.69 -33.81 3.31
CA ARG A 5 -4.13 -32.50 2.85
C ARG A 5 -3.85 -32.40 1.35
N SER A 6 -4.93 -32.28 0.57
CA SER A 6 -4.93 -32.06 -0.86
C SER A 6 -4.18 -30.77 -1.21
N GLY A 7 -3.00 -30.91 -1.81
CA GLY A 7 -2.31 -29.84 -2.51
C GLY A 7 -2.97 -29.61 -3.86
N GLN A 8 -3.68 -28.49 -4.01
CA GLN A 8 -4.17 -28.02 -5.30
C GLN A 8 -3.01 -27.34 -6.05
N PRO A 9 -2.66 -27.77 -7.28
CA PRO A 9 -1.64 -27.14 -8.09
C PRO A 9 -2.12 -25.80 -8.67
N GLN A 10 -1.21 -24.84 -8.68
CA GLN A 10 -1.35 -23.49 -9.23
C GLN A 10 -1.17 -23.52 -10.74
N GLY A 11 -2.07 -22.91 -11.52
CA GLY A 11 -1.79 -22.65 -12.93
C GLY A 11 -3.01 -22.48 -13.84
N SER A 12 -3.62 -21.29 -13.79
CA SER A 12 -4.28 -20.58 -14.89
C SER A 12 -5.15 -19.51 -14.25
N GLU A 13 -4.75 -18.23 -14.28
CA GLU A 13 -5.58 -17.12 -13.77
C GLU A 13 -6.82 -17.00 -14.65
N PRO A 14 -8.01 -17.45 -14.18
CA PRO A 14 -9.25 -17.15 -14.85
C PRO A 14 -9.53 -15.66 -14.64
N PRO A 15 -10.41 -15.03 -15.44
CA PRO A 15 -10.95 -13.71 -15.12
C PRO A 15 -11.34 -13.67 -13.65
N LEU A 16 -10.79 -12.70 -12.90
CA LEU A 16 -10.99 -12.58 -11.46
C LEU A 16 -12.44 -12.18 -11.17
N GLU A 17 -13.35 -13.14 -11.27
CA GLU A 17 -14.78 -12.96 -11.08
C GLU A 17 -15.24 -13.63 -9.79
N GLY A 18 -16.20 -13.02 -9.11
CA GLY A 18 -16.82 -13.63 -7.94
C GLY A 18 -15.84 -13.84 -6.78
N GLN A 19 -15.73 -15.11 -6.38
CA GLN A 19 -14.86 -15.54 -5.28
C GLN A 19 -13.36 -15.26 -5.52
N ALA A 20 -12.91 -15.18 -6.78
CA ALA A 20 -11.52 -14.87 -7.08
C ALA A 20 -11.19 -13.43 -6.69
N LEU A 21 -12.11 -12.49 -6.95
CA LEU A 21 -11.99 -11.09 -6.54
C LEU A 21 -11.96 -10.96 -5.01
N VAL A 22 -12.84 -11.69 -4.31
CA VAL A 22 -12.86 -11.75 -2.83
C VAL A 22 -11.52 -12.22 -2.28
N LYS A 23 -10.96 -13.30 -2.85
CA LYS A 23 -9.66 -13.85 -2.43
C LYS A 23 -8.53 -12.87 -2.66
N GLU A 24 -8.51 -12.18 -3.80
CA GLU A 24 -7.47 -11.19 -4.11
C GLU A 24 -7.58 -9.96 -3.20
N VAL A 25 -8.80 -9.48 -2.91
CA VAL A 25 -9.03 -8.40 -1.93
C VAL A 25 -8.49 -8.82 -0.55
N CYS A 26 -8.84 -10.02 -0.08
CA CYS A 26 -8.34 -10.54 1.20
C CYS A 26 -6.81 -10.69 1.21
N ARG A 27 -6.20 -11.03 0.07
CA ARG A 27 -4.74 -11.13 -0.06
C ARG A 27 -4.09 -9.75 0.02
N ARG A 28 -4.60 -8.77 -0.74
CA ARG A 28 -4.10 -7.39 -0.75
C ARG A 28 -4.18 -6.74 0.63
N ILE A 29 -5.27 -6.94 1.36
CA ILE A 29 -5.40 -6.40 2.73
C ILE A 29 -4.37 -7.03 3.66
N ARG A 30 -4.11 -8.34 3.56
CA ARG A 30 -3.07 -9.02 4.35
C ARG A 30 -1.67 -8.50 4.03
N VAL A 31 -1.37 -8.29 2.75
CA VAL A 31 -0.10 -7.70 2.31
C VAL A 31 0.06 -6.28 2.85
N ALA A 32 -0.98 -5.44 2.72
CA ALA A 32 -0.98 -4.09 3.28
C ALA A 32 -0.74 -4.11 4.80
N ARG A 33 -1.38 -5.03 5.52
CA ARG A 33 -1.18 -5.22 6.96
C ARG A 33 0.23 -5.71 7.32
N SER A 34 0.86 -6.49 6.45
CA SER A 34 2.26 -6.89 6.63
C SER A 34 3.21 -5.70 6.44
N TYR A 35 2.94 -4.83 5.47
CA TYR A 35 3.70 -3.58 5.31
C TYR A 35 3.48 -2.59 6.46
N TRP A 36 2.28 -2.57 7.04
CA TRP A 36 1.99 -1.83 8.26
C TRP A 36 2.86 -2.30 9.42
N ASP A 37 2.93 -3.62 9.65
CA ASP A 37 3.75 -4.22 10.70
C ASP A 37 5.25 -3.92 10.48
N ALA A 38 5.70 -3.97 9.22
CA ALA A 38 7.04 -3.56 8.81
C ALA A 38 7.28 -2.03 8.81
N HIS A 39 6.30 -1.22 9.26
CA HIS A 39 6.35 0.24 9.28
C HIS A 39 6.61 0.90 7.91
N ASN A 40 6.38 0.18 6.81
CA ASN A 40 6.54 0.68 5.45
C ASN A 40 5.24 1.34 4.96
N ASN A 41 4.99 2.53 5.47
CA ASN A 41 3.76 3.29 5.21
C ASN A 41 3.55 3.63 3.73
N ARG A 42 4.64 3.78 2.95
CA ARG A 42 4.54 4.10 1.51
C ARG A 42 4.00 2.91 0.72
N ALA A 43 4.49 1.71 1.00
CA ALA A 43 3.99 0.48 0.36
C ALA A 43 2.58 0.13 0.85
N CYS A 44 2.32 0.29 2.16
CA CYS A 44 1.01 0.06 2.74
C CYS A 44 -0.08 0.92 2.08
N ARG A 45 0.18 2.21 1.82
CA ARG A 45 -0.78 3.10 1.15
C ARG A 45 -1.16 2.58 -0.25
N ARG A 46 -0.17 2.21 -1.06
CA ARG A 46 -0.39 1.71 -2.43
C ARG A 46 -1.21 0.43 -2.46
N GLU A 47 -0.90 -0.52 -1.59
CA GLU A 47 -1.66 -1.78 -1.53
C GLU A 47 -3.06 -1.59 -0.94
N ARG A 48 -3.22 -0.65 0.01
CA ARG A 48 -4.53 -0.25 0.52
C ARG A 48 -5.40 0.35 -0.58
N GLU A 49 -4.89 1.32 -1.35
CA GLU A 49 -5.66 1.94 -2.45
C GLU A 49 -6.16 0.91 -3.45
N LYS A 50 -5.29 -0.05 -3.84
CA LYS A 50 -5.69 -1.17 -4.70
C LYS A 50 -6.76 -2.05 -4.04
N ALA A 51 -6.57 -2.42 -2.76
CA ALA A 51 -7.56 -3.22 -2.04
C ALA A 51 -8.92 -2.51 -1.93
N LEU A 52 -8.91 -1.19 -1.73
CA LEU A 52 -10.10 -0.36 -1.62
C LEU A 52 -10.83 -0.27 -2.96
N ALA A 53 -10.09 -0.06 -4.06
CA ALA A 53 -10.64 -0.07 -5.41
C ALA A 53 -11.35 -1.39 -5.74
N LEU A 54 -10.71 -2.53 -5.45
CA LEU A 54 -11.31 -3.86 -5.63
C LEU A 54 -12.50 -4.10 -4.68
N TYR A 55 -12.42 -3.58 -3.45
CA TYR A 55 -13.52 -3.66 -2.48
C TYR A 55 -14.77 -2.90 -2.94
N HIS A 56 -14.62 -1.78 -3.63
CA HIS A 56 -15.76 -1.03 -4.17
C HIS A 56 -16.45 -1.77 -5.33
N GLN A 57 -15.71 -2.58 -6.09
CA GLN A 57 -16.26 -3.40 -7.18
C GLN A 57 -17.05 -4.61 -6.68
N LEU A 58 -16.78 -5.08 -5.46
CA LEU A 58 -17.50 -6.21 -4.85
C LEU A 58 -18.96 -5.87 -4.55
N THR A 59 -19.84 -6.82 -4.81
CA THR A 59 -21.25 -6.81 -4.41
C THR A 59 -21.40 -7.01 -2.90
N ALA A 60 -22.59 -6.72 -2.35
CA ALA A 60 -22.85 -6.88 -0.92
C ALA A 60 -22.65 -8.34 -0.43
N ALA A 61 -23.08 -9.32 -1.24
CA ALA A 61 -22.91 -10.74 -0.94
C ALA A 61 -21.42 -11.15 -0.86
N GLU A 62 -20.59 -10.61 -1.76
CA GLU A 62 -19.16 -10.90 -1.77
C GLU A 62 -18.40 -10.18 -0.66
N LYS A 63 -18.85 -8.97 -0.28
CA LYS A 63 -18.32 -8.24 0.88
C LYS A 63 -18.51 -9.00 2.18
N ASP A 64 -19.60 -9.76 2.31
CA ASP A 64 -19.84 -10.60 3.49
C ASP A 64 -18.91 -11.79 3.59
N GLN A 65 -18.40 -12.29 2.46
CA GLN A 65 -17.35 -13.31 2.44
C GLN A 65 -15.99 -12.79 2.94
N VAL A 66 -15.78 -11.46 2.93
CA VAL A 66 -14.56 -10.86 3.48
C VAL A 66 -14.61 -10.91 5.01
N PRO A 67 -13.60 -11.45 5.70
CA PRO A 67 -13.56 -11.48 7.16
C PRO A 67 -13.74 -10.08 7.78
N GLN A 68 -14.58 -9.98 8.80
CA GLN A 68 -14.90 -8.70 9.47
C GLN A 68 -13.65 -7.95 9.94
N VAL A 69 -12.64 -8.68 10.43
CA VAL A 69 -11.35 -8.10 10.86
C VAL A 69 -10.68 -7.30 9.75
N LEU A 70 -10.72 -7.80 8.51
CA LEU A 70 -10.13 -7.14 7.35
C LEU A 70 -10.94 -5.93 6.91
N ARG A 71 -12.28 -6.01 6.98
CA ARG A 71 -13.20 -4.88 6.71
C ARG A 71 -12.98 -3.73 7.70
N VAL A 72 -12.92 -4.05 8.99
CA VAL A 72 -12.65 -3.07 10.06
C VAL A 72 -11.27 -2.43 9.87
N TRP A 73 -10.25 -3.22 9.52
CA TRP A 73 -8.91 -2.68 9.27
C TRP A 73 -8.90 -1.70 8.09
N LEU A 74 -9.53 -2.06 6.97
CA LEU A 74 -9.67 -1.22 5.78
C LEU A 74 -10.33 0.13 6.08
N ARG A 75 -11.40 0.13 6.87
CA ARG A 75 -12.12 1.34 7.28
C ARG A 75 -11.36 2.12 8.37
N TYR A 76 -11.26 1.55 9.57
CA TYR A 76 -10.83 2.27 10.76
C TYR A 76 -9.32 2.57 10.81
N ARG A 77 -8.49 1.58 10.45
CA ARG A 77 -7.04 1.74 10.52
C ARG A 77 -6.55 2.63 9.39
N SER A 78 -7.11 2.48 8.19
CA SER A 78 -6.66 3.31 7.08
C SER A 78 -6.99 4.78 7.22
N GLU A 79 -8.19 5.10 7.68
CA GLU A 79 -8.66 6.48 7.74
C GLU A 79 -7.84 7.30 8.75
N LYS A 80 -7.44 6.66 9.86
CA LYS A 80 -6.59 7.29 10.90
C LYS A 80 -5.18 7.61 10.42
N TYR A 81 -4.54 6.73 9.64
CA TYR A 81 -3.12 6.84 9.30
C TYR A 81 -2.83 7.23 7.85
N PHE A 82 -3.77 6.94 6.94
CA PHE A 82 -3.67 7.19 5.51
C PHE A 82 -4.82 8.04 4.98
N GLY A 83 -5.71 8.56 5.83
CA GLY A 83 -6.63 9.64 5.42
C GLY A 83 -5.82 10.83 4.93
N GLU A 84 -6.39 11.62 4.02
CA GLU A 84 -5.91 12.97 3.76
C GLU A 84 -5.97 13.71 5.10
N GLN A 85 -4.82 13.78 5.75
CA GLN A 85 -4.61 14.68 6.87
C GLN A 85 -5.05 16.04 6.36
N ASN A 86 -6.20 16.48 6.89
CA ASN A 86 -6.83 17.76 6.70
C ASN A 86 -5.78 18.81 6.27
N PRO A 87 -5.89 19.47 5.09
CA PRO A 87 -4.98 20.56 4.78
C PRO A 87 -5.11 21.56 5.93
N LYS A 88 -4.07 21.66 6.77
CA LYS A 88 -4.02 22.63 7.86
C LYS A 88 -4.45 23.98 7.28
N PRO A 89 -5.51 24.63 7.77
CA PRO A 89 -5.80 25.97 7.30
C PRO A 89 -4.73 26.91 7.87
N LYS A 90 -4.07 27.60 6.94
CA LYS A 90 -3.39 28.91 7.07
C LYS A 90 -1.89 28.96 7.45
N SER A 91 -1.18 29.65 6.53
CA SER A 91 -0.18 30.71 6.73
C SER A 91 1.27 30.40 7.13
N ALA A 92 2.19 30.90 6.27
CA ALA A 92 3.61 31.25 6.48
C ALA A 92 4.60 30.08 6.73
N ALA A 93 5.78 29.93 6.12
CA ALA A 93 6.61 30.69 5.18
C ALA A 93 7.73 29.72 4.65
N PRO A 94 8.62 30.12 3.71
CA PRO A 94 9.41 29.22 2.85
C PRO A 94 10.77 28.81 3.46
N LYS A 95 11.55 27.94 2.78
CA LYS A 95 13.05 27.77 2.71
C LYS A 95 13.36 26.27 2.47
N LYS A 96 14.39 25.78 1.76
CA LYS A 96 15.52 26.33 0.98
C LYS A 96 16.20 25.12 0.28
N GLY A 97 16.83 25.36 -0.87
CA GLY A 97 18.11 24.72 -1.21
C GLY A 97 18.08 23.44 -2.07
N LYS A 98 17.97 23.60 -3.39
CA LYS A 98 18.54 22.63 -4.33
C LYS A 98 20.07 22.75 -4.26
N ALA A 99 20.72 21.79 -3.60
CA ALA A 99 22.16 21.62 -3.68
C ALA A 99 22.55 21.07 -5.06
N SER A 100 22.76 21.96 -6.02
CA SER A 100 23.45 21.61 -7.27
C SER A 100 24.96 21.66 -7.01
N ARG A 101 25.58 20.49 -6.90
CA ARG A 101 27.03 20.32 -6.92
C ARG A 101 27.54 20.67 -8.32
N ARG A 102 28.21 21.82 -8.47
CA ARG A 102 29.20 22.06 -9.53
C ARG A 102 30.04 23.29 -9.20
N GLY A 103 31.20 23.04 -8.61
CA GLY A 103 32.18 24.04 -8.25
C GLY A 103 33.52 23.35 -7.98
N ARG A 104 34.21 22.94 -9.05
CA ARG A 104 35.61 22.51 -9.00
C ARG A 104 36.29 23.09 -10.23
N SER A 105 36.98 24.21 -10.07
CA SER A 105 38.31 24.45 -10.64
C SER A 105 38.68 25.91 -10.42
N GLN A 106 39.47 26.19 -9.39
CA GLN A 106 40.43 27.27 -9.44
C GLN A 106 41.51 27.03 -8.39
N ASN A 107 42.73 27.38 -8.80
CA ASN A 107 43.93 27.65 -8.02
C ASN A 107 44.92 26.49 -7.81
N GLN A 108 45.97 26.47 -8.63
CA GLN A 108 47.32 26.51 -8.09
C GLN A 108 48.30 27.18 -9.08
N SER A 109 48.97 28.20 -8.57
CA SER A 109 50.02 29.01 -9.20
C SER A 109 51.40 28.36 -9.02
N ASP A 110 52.33 28.71 -9.91
CA ASP A 110 53.80 28.81 -9.77
C ASP A 110 54.59 27.68 -9.07
N ASN A 111 55.50 27.02 -9.82
CA ASN A 111 56.95 26.94 -9.54
C ASN A 111 57.69 26.09 -10.61
N ALA A 112 58.55 26.73 -11.41
CA ALA A 112 59.80 26.25 -12.05
C ALA A 112 60.09 26.99 -13.36
#